data_AF-A0A662AER3-F1
#
_entry.id   AF-A0A662AER3-F1
#
_cell.length_a   1.000
_cell.length_b   1.000
_cell.length_c   1.000
_cell.angle_alpha   90.00
_cell.angle_beta   90.00
_cell.angle_gamma   90.00
#
_symmetry.space_group_name_H-M   'P 1'
#
loop_
_entity.id
_entity.type
_entity.pdbx_description
1 polymer ?
#
loop_
_entity_poly.entity_id
_entity_poly.type
_entity_poly.pdbx_seq_one_letter_code
_entity_poly.pdbx_strand_id
1 'polypeptide(L)' 'MTLKEIIDDVIKPEARKEAFKIMDMASTEDLDEFNKYYNNESHNICCLIIDNVKTNLVKQNKLTQTPEDHFGGDLFEE' A
#
# COMPACT_ATOMS: atom_id res chain seq x y z
N MET A 1 1.75 -9.78 14.47
CA MET A 1 0.92 -8.58 14.27
C MET A 1 -0.08 -8.85 13.18
N THR A 2 -1.27 -8.26 13.30
CA THR A 2 -2.27 -8.18 12.23
C THR A 2 -1.84 -7.14 11.20
N LEU A 3 -2.38 -7.20 9.98
CA LEU A 3 -2.13 -6.21 8.92
C LEU A 3 -2.39 -4.77 9.40
N LYS A 4 -3.46 -4.58 10.19
CA LYS A 4 -3.82 -3.29 10.76
C LYS A 4 -2.76 -2.76 11.71
N GLU A 5 -2.24 -3.60 12.61
CA GLU A 5 -1.19 -3.19 13.56
C GLU A 5 0.10 -2.81 12.83
N ILE A 6 0.44 -3.53 11.76
CA ILE A 6 1.62 -3.19 10.95
C ILE A 6 1.40 -1.83 10.28
N ILE A 7 0.26 -1.61 9.63
CA ILE A 7 -0.05 -0.32 8.99
C ILE A 7 -0.08 0.83 10.01
N ASP A 8 -0.62 0.60 11.21
CA ASP A 8 -0.62 1.60 12.29
C ASP A 8 0.79 1.93 12.78
N ASP A 9 1.75 1.01 12.66
CA ASP A 9 3.16 1.20 13.03
C ASP A 9 3.96 1.94 11.94
N VAL A 10 3.79 1.54 10.66
CA VAL A 10 4.63 2.06 9.56
C VAL A 10 4.06 3.31 8.90
N ILE A 11 2.74 3.45 8.84
CA ILE A 11 2.06 4.45 8.02
C ILE A 11 1.58 5.62 8.87
N LYS A 12 1.70 6.84 8.32
CA LYS A 12 1.22 8.05 8.98
C LYS A 12 -0.30 8.05 9.15
N PRO A 13 -0.84 8.58 10.28
CA PRO A 13 -2.27 8.51 10.61
C PRO A 13 -3.23 8.90 9.48
N GLU A 14 -2.91 9.95 8.74
CA GLU A 14 -3.69 10.48 7.62
C GLU A 14 -3.87 9.48 6.46
N ALA A 15 -2.91 8.58 6.26
CA ALA A 15 -2.87 7.65 5.13
C ALA A 15 -3.27 6.20 5.51
N ARG A 16 -3.39 5.87 6.81
CA ARG A 16 -3.65 4.50 7.29
C ARG A 16 -4.94 3.89 6.75
N LYS A 17 -6.02 4.69 6.71
CA LYS A 17 -7.32 4.20 6.23
C LYS A 17 -7.25 3.78 4.76
N GLU A 18 -6.50 4.54 3.97
CA GLU A 18 -6.27 4.25 2.56
C GLU A 18 -5.36 3.03 2.39
N ALA A 19 -4.21 3.02 3.07
CA ALA A 19 -3.29 1.88 3.08
C ALA A 19 -4.01 0.56 3.43
N PHE A 20 -4.84 0.59 4.47
CA PHE A 20 -5.61 -0.59 4.88
C PHE A 20 -6.56 -1.06 3.78
N LYS A 21 -7.29 -0.14 3.14
CA LYS A 21 -8.19 -0.49 2.03
C LYS A 21 -7.43 -1.09 0.84
N ILE A 22 -6.26 -0.56 0.52
CA ILE A 22 -5.41 -1.06 -0.57
C ILE A 22 -4.95 -2.49 -0.24
N MET A 23 -4.39 -2.68 0.96
CA MET A 23 -3.84 -3.97 1.37
C MET A 23 -4.90 -5.04 1.64
N ASP A 24 -6.12 -4.66 2.02
CA ASP A 24 -7.27 -5.58 2.12
C ASP A 24 -7.71 -6.14 0.76
N MET A 25 -7.42 -5.40 -0.33
CA MET A 25 -7.69 -5.82 -1.71
C MET A 25 -6.46 -6.46 -2.39
N ALA A 26 -5.33 -6.51 -1.71
CA ALA A 26 -4.07 -7.03 -2.24
C ALA A 26 -4.10 -8.55 -2.39
N SER A 27 -3.24 -9.07 -3.25
CA SER A 27 -3.07 -10.51 -3.36
C SER A 27 -2.30 -11.08 -2.16
N THR A 28 -2.36 -12.40 -1.97
CA THR A 28 -1.54 -13.07 -0.95
C THR A 28 -0.04 -12.81 -1.18
N GLU A 29 0.41 -12.76 -2.44
CA GLU A 29 1.81 -12.49 -2.79
C GLU A 29 2.25 -11.08 -2.36
N ASP A 30 1.41 -10.07 -2.60
CA ASP A 30 1.67 -8.70 -2.17
C ASP A 30 1.74 -8.59 -0.63
N LEU A 31 0.87 -9.30 0.08
CA LEU A 31 0.85 -9.34 1.55
C LEU A 31 2.09 -10.04 2.11
N ASP A 32 2.52 -11.14 1.50
CA ASP A 32 3.73 -11.86 1.88
C ASP A 32 4.98 -10.99 1.66
N GLU A 33 5.05 -10.29 0.54
CA GLU A 33 6.12 -9.34 0.26
C GLU A 33 6.13 -8.18 1.25
N PHE A 34 4.97 -7.56 1.51
CA PHE A 34 4.82 -6.49 2.50
C PHE A 34 5.31 -6.91 3.89
N ASN A 35 4.87 -8.09 4.36
CA ASN A 35 5.28 -8.64 5.66
C ASN A 35 6.79 -8.92 5.71
N LYS A 36 7.37 -9.43 4.62
CA LYS A 36 8.81 -9.69 4.54
C LYS A 36 9.62 -8.39 4.73
N TYR A 37 9.23 -7.30 4.08
CA TYR A 37 9.96 -6.03 4.20
C TYR A 37 9.71 -5.32 5.53
N TYR A 38 8.51 -5.47 6.10
CA TYR A 38 8.25 -5.01 7.47
C TYR A 38 9.19 -5.68 8.48
N ASN A 39 9.30 -7.01 8.43
CA ASN A 39 10.17 -7.77 9.34
C ASN A 39 11.67 -7.47 9.17
N ASN A 40 12.07 -6.92 8.02
CA ASN A 40 13.43 -6.47 7.75
C ASN A 40 13.66 -4.98 8.05
N GLU A 41 12.73 -4.34 8.78
CA GLU A 41 12.76 -2.91 9.14
C GLU A 41 12.87 -1.97 7.91
N SER A 42 12.48 -2.46 6.73
CA SER A 42 12.58 -1.75 5.46
C SER A 42 11.30 -0.98 5.16
N HIS A 43 10.92 -0.09 6.08
CA HIS A 43 9.63 0.59 6.11
C HIS A 43 9.32 1.45 4.87
N ASN A 44 10.34 1.99 4.23
CA ASN A 44 10.20 2.70 2.95
C ASN A 44 9.72 1.77 1.82
N ILE A 45 10.14 0.50 1.83
CA ILE A 45 9.71 -0.49 0.84
C ILE A 45 8.25 -0.89 1.08
N CYS A 46 7.79 -0.92 2.34
CA CYS A 46 6.38 -1.13 2.65
C CYS A 46 5.48 -0.10 1.96
N CYS A 47 5.85 1.19 1.93
CA CYS A 47 5.11 2.22 1.20
C CYS A 47 5.11 1.97 -0.31
N LEU A 48 6.27 1.61 -0.90
CA LEU A 48 6.38 1.30 -2.34
C LEU A 48 5.49 0.11 -2.75
N ILE A 49 5.37 -0.89 -1.88
CA ILE A 49 4.47 -2.03 -2.14
C ILE A 49 3.02 -1.55 -2.17
N ILE A 50 2.61 -0.72 -1.20
CA ILE A 50 1.26 -0.14 -1.18
C ILE A 50 1.00 0.68 -2.46
N ASP A 51 1.97 1.47 -2.92
CA ASP A 51 1.88 2.23 -4.18
C ASP A 51 1.69 1.33 -5.40
N ASN A 52 2.47 0.25 -5.49
CA ASN A 52 2.39 -0.71 -6.59
C ASN A 52 1.04 -1.43 -6.60
N VAL A 53 0.56 -1.87 -5.44
CA VAL A 53 -0.75 -2.52 -5.29
C VAL A 53 -1.86 -1.54 -5.71
N LYS A 54 -1.84 -0.31 -5.22
CA LYS A 54 -2.79 0.74 -5.59
C LYS A 54 -2.79 0.98 -7.10
N THR A 55 -1.62 1.14 -7.70
CA THR A 55 -1.45 1.34 -9.15
C THR A 55 -2.06 0.18 -9.95
N ASN A 56 -1.79 -1.06 -9.53
CA ASN A 56 -2.35 -2.24 -10.19
C ASN A 56 -3.87 -2.34 -10.04
N LEU A 57 -4.41 -2.03 -8.86
CA LEU A 57 -5.87 -2.01 -8.62
C LEU A 57 -6.56 -0.93 -9.48
N VAL A 58 -5.94 0.23 -9.65
CA VAL A 58 -6.44 1.31 -10.53
C VAL A 58 -6.40 0.88 -11.99
N LYS A 59 -5.27 0.31 -12.47
CA LYS A 59 -5.16 -0.23 -13.83
C LYS A 59 -6.19 -1.32 -14.14
N GLN A 60 -6.57 -2.11 -13.13
CA GLN A 60 -7.60 -3.15 -13.23
C GLN A 60 -9.03 -2.61 -13.06
N ASN A 61 -9.23 -1.30 -12.91
CA ASN A 61 -10.51 -0.66 -12.61
C ASN A 61 -11.19 -1.19 -11.33
N LYS A 62 -10.41 -1.72 -10.38
CA LYS A 62 -10.90 -2.21 -9.07
C LYS A 62 -10.91 -1.13 -8.01
N LEU A 63 -10.13 -0.07 -8.20
CA LEU A 63 -10.02 1.07 -7.31
C LEU A 63 -9.90 2.35 -8.14
N THR A 64 -10.39 3.47 -7.64
CA THR A 64 -10.27 4.79 -8.29
C THR A 64 -9.12 5.55 -7.65
N GLN A 65 -8.36 6.29 -8.46
CA GLN A 65 -7.37 7.27 -7.99
C GLN A 65 -8.06 8.63 -7.79
N THR A 66 -7.82 9.28 -6.66
CA THR A 66 -8.30 10.64 -6.37
C THR A 66 -7.15 11.59 -6.05
N PRO A 67 -7.31 12.91 -6.21
CA PRO A 67 -6.29 13.90 -5.84
C PRO A 67 -5.90 13.89 -4.36
N GLU A 68 -6.75 13.35 -3.49
CA GLU A 68 -6.54 13.24 -2.05
C GLU A 68 -5.89 11.93 -1.61
N ASP A 69 -5.66 11.00 -2.54
CA ASP A 69 -4.99 9.73 -2.27
C ASP A 69 -3.50 9.95 -1.96
N HIS A 70 -2.99 9.25 -0.94
CA HIS A 70 -1.59 9.29 -0.49
C HIS A 70 -0.73 8.24 -1.20
N PHE A 71 -1.37 7.23 -1.81
CA PHE A 71 -0.69 6.14 -2.49
C PHE A 71 -1.11 6.06 -3.95
N GLY A 72 -0.23 5.47 -4.75
CA GLY A 72 -0.36 5.37 -6.20
C GLY A 72 -0.08 6.70 -6.89
N GLY A 73 -0.78 6.93 -7.99
CA GLY A 73 -0.45 7.99 -8.94
C GLY A 73 0.61 7.55 -9.95
N ASP A 74 0.78 8.33 -11.01
CA ASP A 74 1.80 8.07 -12.01
C ASP A 74 3.18 8.34 -11.41
N LEU A 75 3.78 7.32 -10.82
CA LEU A 75 5.21 7.29 -10.51
C LEU A 75 6.09 7.35 -11.79
N PHE A 76 5.46 7.40 -12.98
CA PHE A 76 6.08 7.43 -14.30
C PHE A 76 5.22 8.18 -15.33
N GLU A 77 4.89 9.45 -15.11
CA GLU A 77 4.67 10.37 -16.23
C GLU A 77 6.01 11.05 -16.55
N GLU A 78 6.74 10.51 -17.54
CA GLU A 78 7.79 11.24 -18.29
C GLU A 78 7.22 11.76 -19.62
#